data_AF-A0A3D2LU75-F1
#
_entry.id   AF-A0A3D2LU75-F1
#
_cell.length_a   1.000
_cell.length_b   1.000
_cell.length_c   1.000
_cell.angle_alpha   90.00
_cell.angle_beta   90.00
_cell.angle_gamma   90.00
#
_symmetry.space_group_name_H-M   'P 1'
#
loop_
_entity.id
_entity.type
_entity.pdbx_description
1 polymer ?
#
loop_
_entity_poly.entity_id
_entity_poly.type
_entity_poly.pdbx_seq_one_letter_code
_entity_poly.pdbx_strand_id
1 'polypeptide(L)'
;MNFQTSVELPAGMPPVSHADRILLMGSCFAENIGRQLMDAGFQLDLNPFGILYNPLSVSSALREIMGHKEYTSQDLFAYKDLWHSPMHHGSFSAFTPEETLHTINARLHHAHQRLPELNWLMVTLGTAYVYKQKESGQVVANCHQLPENHFLRYRLTVEEIVEDYTALITGMAACNPELKWLFTVSPIRHIRDGMHANQLSKSTLLLAIDRLQQLFPERVFYFPSYEIILDELRDYRFYADDMLHPSPLAIRYLWERFSETFFSAETKQVIMAVQDIRRDLAHKPFHPESEAYQRFLGQIVLKIERLIGKYPYLDFQKETELCHMRLNP
;
A
#
# COMPACT_ATOMS: atom_id res chain seq x y z
N MET A 1 -19.05 32.13 7.25
CA MET A 1 -18.35 31.34 8.29
C MET A 1 -17.83 30.09 7.59
N ASN A 2 -16.52 29.82 7.61
CA ASN A 2 -15.97 28.59 7.05
C ASN A 2 -16.06 27.51 8.14
N PHE A 3 -16.84 26.45 7.89
CA PHE A 3 -17.06 25.36 8.85
C PHE A 3 -16.07 24.20 8.67
N GLN A 4 -15.16 24.29 7.70
CA GLN A 4 -14.10 23.30 7.49
C GLN A 4 -12.75 23.81 7.96
N THR A 5 -12.07 22.99 8.75
CA THR A 5 -10.66 23.15 9.11
C THR A 5 -9.81 22.28 8.18
N SER A 6 -9.48 22.82 7.01
CA SER A 6 -8.61 22.14 6.05
C SER A 6 -7.21 21.93 6.62
N VAL A 7 -6.74 20.68 6.61
CA VAL A 7 -5.35 20.30 6.76
C VAL A 7 -4.58 20.87 5.58
N GLU A 8 -3.46 21.51 5.88
CA GLU A 8 -2.55 22.03 4.87
C GLU A 8 -1.88 20.87 4.14
N LEU A 9 -2.07 20.81 2.82
CA LEU A 9 -1.40 19.80 2.01
C LEU A 9 0.06 20.22 1.78
N PRO A 10 1.01 19.27 1.81
CA PRO A 10 2.38 19.58 1.51
C PRO A 10 2.53 20.12 0.08
N ALA A 11 3.17 21.28 -0.07
CA ALA A 11 3.45 21.89 -1.36
C ALA A 11 4.79 21.45 -1.94
N GLY A 12 4.94 21.52 -3.26
CA GLY A 12 6.22 21.24 -3.94
C GLY A 12 6.66 19.78 -3.91
N MET A 13 5.73 18.84 -3.67
CA MET A 13 6.03 17.42 -3.66
C MET A 13 6.41 16.92 -5.06
N PRO A 14 7.39 15.99 -5.17
CA PRO A 14 7.69 15.36 -6.45
C PRO A 14 6.44 14.66 -7.01
N PRO A 15 6.12 14.85 -8.30
CA PRO A 15 4.92 14.28 -8.86
C PRO A 15 5.03 12.75 -8.96
N VAL A 16 3.90 12.07 -8.80
CA VAL A 16 3.71 10.65 -9.08
C VAL A 16 2.98 10.53 -10.43
N SER A 17 3.42 9.60 -11.26
CA SER A 17 2.93 9.38 -12.62
C SER A 17 2.83 7.89 -12.94
N HIS A 18 2.17 7.56 -14.05
CA HIS A 18 2.03 6.19 -14.53
C HIS A 18 3.35 5.56 -15.03
N ALA A 19 4.39 6.37 -15.23
CA ALA A 19 5.73 5.89 -15.55
C ALA A 19 6.46 5.37 -14.30
N ASP A 20 6.02 5.76 -13.11
CA ASP A 20 6.64 5.37 -11.86
C ASP A 20 6.29 3.93 -11.47
N ARG A 21 7.30 3.21 -10.98
CA ARG A 21 7.13 1.90 -10.31
C ARG A 21 7.01 2.13 -8.81
N ILE A 22 5.91 1.65 -8.25
CA ILE A 22 5.55 1.90 -6.85
C ILE A 22 5.55 0.58 -6.10
N LEU A 23 6.24 0.52 -4.96
CA LEU A 23 6.02 -0.49 -3.93
C LEU A 23 5.25 0.16 -2.79
N LEU A 24 4.11 -0.41 -2.41
CA LEU A 24 3.29 0.08 -1.30
C LEU A 24 3.18 -0.98 -0.21
N MET A 25 3.60 -0.63 1.00
CA MET A 25 3.60 -1.51 2.17
C MET A 25 2.87 -0.86 3.34
N GLY A 26 2.10 -1.63 4.11
CA GLY A 26 1.56 -1.12 5.35
C GLY A 26 0.24 -1.74 5.80
N SER A 27 -0.49 -0.98 6.62
CA SER A 27 -1.78 -1.37 7.21
C SER A 27 -2.87 -1.67 6.17
N CYS A 28 -4.03 -2.16 6.59
CA CYS A 28 -5.20 -2.31 5.71
C CYS A 28 -5.64 -1.00 5.01
N PHE A 29 -5.35 0.17 5.58
CA PHE A 29 -5.58 1.45 4.90
C PHE A 29 -4.73 1.59 3.63
N ALA A 30 -3.52 1.04 3.65
CA ALA A 30 -2.60 1.03 2.52
C ALA A 30 -3.21 0.29 1.33
N GLU A 31 -3.96 -0.80 1.56
CA GLU A 31 -4.67 -1.53 0.50
C GLU A 31 -5.81 -0.72 -0.13
N ASN A 32 -6.51 0.14 0.63
CA ASN A 32 -7.55 0.99 0.08
C ASN A 32 -6.97 1.99 -0.93
N ILE A 33 -5.86 2.65 -0.58
CA ILE A 33 -5.16 3.58 -1.49
C ILE A 33 -4.48 2.81 -2.62
N GLY A 34 -3.89 1.65 -2.34
CA GLY A 34 -3.31 0.77 -3.35
C GLY A 34 -4.34 0.35 -4.41
N ARG A 35 -5.56 0.02 -4.00
CA ARG A 35 -6.67 -0.25 -4.94
C ARG A 35 -7.00 0.97 -5.80
N GLN A 36 -7.07 2.17 -5.23
CA GLN A 36 -7.28 3.41 -6.02
C GLN A 36 -6.18 3.64 -7.06
N LEU A 37 -4.91 3.41 -6.69
CA LEU A 37 -3.77 3.49 -7.62
C LEU A 37 -3.88 2.44 -8.74
N MET A 38 -4.16 1.18 -8.40
CA MET A 38 -4.36 0.11 -9.39
C MET A 38 -5.54 0.42 -10.32
N ASP A 39 -6.67 0.88 -9.77
CA ASP A 39 -7.88 1.27 -10.50
C ASP A 39 -7.64 2.48 -11.42
N ALA A 40 -6.70 3.35 -11.06
CA ALA A 40 -6.23 4.48 -11.86
C ALA A 40 -5.13 4.10 -12.87
N GLY A 41 -4.66 2.84 -12.90
CA GLY A 41 -3.72 2.31 -13.90
C GLY A 41 -2.23 2.45 -13.54
N PHE A 42 -1.90 2.76 -12.29
CA PHE A 42 -0.49 2.86 -11.86
C PHE A 42 0.17 1.48 -11.73
N GLN A 43 1.50 1.44 -11.96
CA GLN A 43 2.31 0.24 -11.76
C GLN A 43 2.64 0.06 -10.28
N LEU A 44 1.87 -0.80 -9.60
CA LEU A 44 1.95 -1.00 -8.16
C LEU A 44 2.28 -2.46 -7.80
N ASP A 45 3.28 -2.65 -6.94
CA ASP A 45 3.43 -3.87 -6.13
C ASP A 45 2.89 -3.57 -4.71
N LEU A 46 1.85 -4.29 -4.31
CA LEU A 46 1.12 -4.05 -3.06
C LEU A 46 1.41 -5.17 -2.04
N ASN A 47 1.90 -4.78 -0.88
CA ASN A 47 2.05 -5.62 0.32
C ASN A 47 2.64 -7.02 0.01
N PRO A 48 3.92 -7.14 -0.40
CA PRO A 48 4.53 -8.44 -0.72
C PRO A 48 4.59 -9.44 0.45
N PHE A 49 4.43 -8.96 1.69
CA PHE A 49 4.34 -9.77 2.92
C PHE A 49 2.90 -9.82 3.48
N GLY A 50 1.95 -9.23 2.77
CA GLY A 50 0.63 -8.88 3.28
C GLY A 50 0.67 -7.65 4.20
N ILE A 51 -0.39 -7.48 5.00
CA ILE A 51 -0.56 -6.29 5.83
C ILE A 51 0.47 -6.24 6.97
N LEU A 52 1.23 -5.14 7.03
CA LEU A 52 2.23 -4.88 8.07
C LEU A 52 1.90 -3.56 8.78
N TYR A 53 1.71 -3.59 10.10
CA TYR A 53 1.21 -2.41 10.83
C TYR A 53 2.30 -1.55 11.46
N ASN A 54 3.43 -2.14 11.84
CA ASN A 54 4.43 -1.46 12.68
C ASN A 54 5.75 -1.21 11.94
N PRO A 55 6.53 -0.21 12.37
CA PRO A 55 7.77 0.18 11.69
C PRO A 55 8.77 -0.96 11.54
N LEU A 56 9.03 -1.73 12.61
CA LEU A 56 10.06 -2.76 12.59
C LEU A 56 9.70 -3.94 11.69
N SER A 57 8.42 -4.34 11.63
CA SER A 57 7.99 -5.39 10.70
C SER A 57 8.13 -4.96 9.23
N VAL A 58 7.77 -3.72 8.90
CA VAL A 58 7.98 -3.17 7.54
C VAL A 58 9.48 -3.11 7.22
N SER A 59 10.29 -2.66 8.17
CA SER A 59 11.73 -2.55 8.02
C SER A 59 12.40 -3.90 7.81
N SER A 60 12.06 -4.91 8.62
CA SER A 60 12.52 -6.28 8.44
C SER A 60 12.14 -6.85 7.08
N ALA A 61 10.88 -6.68 6.64
CA ALA A 61 10.44 -7.14 5.33
C ALA A 61 11.23 -6.50 4.18
N LEU A 62 11.50 -5.18 4.26
CA LEU A 62 12.31 -4.48 3.26
C LEU A 62 13.75 -4.96 3.23
N ARG A 63 14.36 -5.24 4.39
CA ARG A 63 15.71 -5.82 4.46
C ARG A 63 15.76 -7.23 3.90
N GLU A 64 14.72 -8.03 4.12
CA GLU A 64 14.63 -9.37 3.53
C GLU A 64 14.44 -9.32 2.01
N ILE A 65 13.70 -8.33 1.49
CA ILE A 65 13.62 -8.05 0.05
C ILE A 65 14.99 -7.65 -0.48
N MET A 66 15.69 -6.69 0.15
CA MET A 66 17.03 -6.27 -0.26
C MET A 66 18.04 -7.42 -0.28
N GLY A 67 18.03 -8.23 0.79
CA GLY A 67 18.94 -9.36 0.95
C GLY A 67 18.55 -10.62 0.19
N HIS A 68 17.45 -10.58 -0.59
CA HIS A 68 16.89 -11.72 -1.31
C HIS A 68 16.77 -12.98 -0.42
N LYS A 69 16.19 -12.83 0.77
CA LYS A 69 16.04 -13.94 1.72
C LYS A 69 15.29 -15.11 1.08
N GLU A 70 15.81 -16.31 1.25
CA GLU A 70 15.12 -17.54 0.92
C GLU A 70 14.48 -18.13 2.18
N TYR A 71 13.16 -18.26 2.19
CA TYR A 71 12.42 -18.90 3.28
C TYR A 71 12.47 -20.41 3.13
N THR A 72 12.68 -21.10 4.26
CA THR A 72 12.72 -22.56 4.35
C THR A 72 11.71 -23.07 5.37
N SER A 73 11.56 -24.39 5.49
CA SER A 73 10.67 -24.98 6.49
C SER A 73 11.01 -24.60 7.94
N GLN A 74 12.24 -24.15 8.21
CA GLN A 74 12.66 -23.65 9.53
C GLN A 74 12.09 -22.27 9.87
N ASP A 75 11.67 -21.51 8.85
CA ASP A 75 11.04 -20.20 9.02
C ASP A 75 9.52 -20.30 9.22
N LEU A 76 8.97 -21.52 9.18
CA LEU A 76 7.54 -21.79 9.31
C LEU A 76 7.20 -22.47 10.63
N PHE A 77 5.96 -22.29 11.05
CA PHE A 77 5.36 -23.04 12.16
C PHE A 77 3.94 -23.47 11.82
N ALA A 78 3.52 -24.63 12.35
CA ALA A 78 2.17 -25.14 12.17
C ALA A 78 1.26 -24.67 13.32
N TYR A 79 0.07 -24.17 12.99
CA TYR A 79 -0.95 -23.81 13.96
C TYR A 79 -2.33 -23.86 13.30
N LYS A 80 -3.35 -24.40 14.00
CA LYS A 80 -4.73 -24.52 13.48
C LYS A 80 -4.81 -25.08 12.04
N ASP A 81 -4.13 -26.21 11.82
CA ASP A 81 -4.10 -26.93 10.53
C ASP A 81 -3.48 -26.18 9.34
N LEU A 82 -2.82 -25.04 9.60
CA LEU A 82 -2.13 -24.24 8.59
C LEU A 82 -0.65 -24.08 8.94
N TRP A 83 0.15 -23.80 7.91
CA TRP A 83 1.54 -23.41 8.02
C TRP A 83 1.67 -21.90 7.86
N HIS A 84 2.41 -21.29 8.77
CA HIS A 84 2.50 -19.84 8.92
C HIS A 84 3.96 -19.39 8.94
N SER A 85 4.19 -18.16 8.49
CA SER A 85 5.44 -17.43 8.75
C SER A 85 5.15 -16.27 9.72
N PRO A 86 5.98 -16.06 10.76
CA PRO A 86 5.79 -14.93 11.68
C PRO A 86 5.89 -13.56 11.01
N MET A 87 6.54 -13.48 9.84
CA MET A 87 6.74 -12.26 9.07
C MET A 87 5.63 -11.99 8.04
N HIS A 88 4.73 -12.95 7.78
CA HIS A 88 3.72 -12.82 6.75
C HIS A 88 2.30 -12.76 7.31
N HIS A 89 1.42 -12.04 6.61
CA HIS A 89 0.00 -12.04 6.89
C HIS A 89 -0.62 -13.44 6.71
N GLY A 90 -1.73 -13.71 7.39
CA GLY A 90 -2.43 -15.01 7.32
C GLY A 90 -2.90 -15.41 5.91
N SER A 91 -2.99 -14.46 4.97
CA SER A 91 -3.28 -14.73 3.57
C SER A 91 -2.18 -15.51 2.82
N PHE A 92 -0.98 -15.63 3.40
CA PHE A 92 0.12 -16.43 2.88
C PHE A 92 0.14 -17.85 3.46
N SER A 93 -0.74 -18.14 4.42
CA SER A 93 -0.76 -19.42 5.10
C SER A 93 -1.52 -20.46 4.27
N ALA A 94 -0.99 -21.68 4.22
CA ALA A 94 -1.58 -22.78 3.47
C ALA A 94 -1.56 -24.09 4.28
N PHE A 95 -2.22 -25.13 3.79
CA PHE A 95 -2.31 -26.43 4.47
C PHE A 95 -0.99 -27.21 4.46
N THR A 96 -0.08 -26.89 3.54
CA THR A 96 1.23 -27.53 3.42
C THR A 96 2.36 -26.52 3.55
N PRO A 97 3.53 -26.92 4.09
CA PRO A 97 4.69 -26.05 4.14
C PRO A 97 5.19 -25.71 2.74
N GLU A 98 5.12 -26.64 1.78
CA GLU A 98 5.57 -26.43 0.40
C GLU A 98 4.78 -25.32 -0.30
N GLU A 99 3.45 -25.33 -0.17
CA GLU A 99 2.58 -24.30 -0.76
C GLU A 99 2.80 -22.92 -0.10
N THR A 100 2.96 -22.91 1.22
CA THR A 100 3.26 -21.70 1.99
C THR A 100 4.59 -21.09 1.55
N LEU A 101 5.66 -21.91 1.48
CA LEU A 101 6.99 -21.47 1.04
C LEU A 101 6.99 -21.01 -0.41
N HIS A 102 6.29 -21.72 -1.30
CA HIS A 102 6.19 -21.33 -2.70
C HIS A 102 5.60 -19.93 -2.84
N THR A 103 4.49 -19.65 -2.15
CA THR A 103 3.83 -18.35 -2.19
C THR A 103 4.71 -17.24 -1.63
N ILE A 104 5.33 -17.46 -0.46
CA ILE A 104 6.23 -16.51 0.19
C ILE A 104 7.44 -16.20 -0.70
N ASN A 105 8.17 -17.22 -1.14
CA ASN A 105 9.39 -17.05 -1.92
C ASN A 105 9.11 -16.45 -3.30
N ALA A 106 7.99 -16.81 -3.95
CA ALA A 106 7.59 -16.21 -5.22
C ALA A 106 7.33 -14.70 -5.07
N ARG A 107 6.62 -14.28 -4.02
CA ARG A 107 6.33 -12.85 -3.77
C ARG A 107 7.58 -12.06 -3.37
N LEU A 108 8.43 -12.62 -2.52
CA LEU A 108 9.71 -12.01 -2.14
C LEU A 108 10.62 -11.85 -3.35
N HIS A 109 10.76 -12.90 -4.16
CA HIS A 109 11.60 -12.87 -5.36
C HIS A 109 11.13 -11.80 -6.35
N HIS A 110 9.81 -11.71 -6.61
CA HIS A 110 9.25 -10.66 -7.44
C HIS A 110 9.56 -9.25 -6.90
N ALA A 111 9.37 -9.02 -5.60
CA ALA A 111 9.66 -7.74 -4.98
C ALA A 111 11.16 -7.38 -5.05
N HIS A 112 12.05 -8.37 -4.85
CA HIS A 112 13.50 -8.19 -4.95
C HIS A 112 13.91 -7.77 -6.37
N GLN A 113 13.40 -8.45 -7.40
CA GLN A 113 13.71 -8.15 -8.80
C GLN A 113 13.31 -6.73 -9.21
N ARG A 114 12.21 -6.21 -8.67
CA ARG A 114 11.71 -4.86 -9.00
C ARG A 114 12.38 -3.75 -8.21
N LEU A 115 13.07 -4.08 -7.10
CA LEU A 115 13.65 -3.10 -6.18
C LEU A 115 14.57 -2.05 -6.87
N PRO A 116 15.47 -2.41 -7.80
CA PRO A 116 16.35 -1.44 -8.47
C PRO A 116 15.60 -0.44 -9.37
N GLU A 117 14.38 -0.78 -9.78
CA GLU A 117 13.58 0.00 -10.71
C GLU A 117 12.52 0.85 -10.01
N LEU A 118 12.37 0.73 -8.69
CA LEU A 118 11.37 1.48 -7.93
C LEU A 118 11.65 2.98 -7.97
N ASN A 119 10.61 3.76 -8.23
CA ASN A 119 10.66 5.22 -8.09
C ASN A 119 10.14 5.63 -6.71
N TRP A 120 9.12 4.91 -6.22
CA TRP A 120 8.46 5.20 -4.95
C TRP A 120 8.33 3.96 -4.07
N LEU A 121 8.69 4.13 -2.79
CA LEU A 121 8.32 3.25 -1.71
C LEU A 121 7.33 3.98 -0.79
N MET A 122 6.07 3.58 -0.84
CA MET A 122 4.99 4.16 -0.05
C MET A 122 4.73 3.31 1.19
N VAL A 123 4.83 3.90 2.38
CA VAL A 123 4.70 3.18 3.66
C VAL A 123 3.58 3.75 4.51
N THR A 124 2.58 2.93 4.82
CA THR A 124 1.46 3.30 5.71
C THR A 124 1.60 2.62 7.07
N LEU A 125 2.01 3.36 8.09
CA LEU A 125 2.21 2.83 9.44
C LEU A 125 0.90 2.87 10.25
N GLY A 126 0.53 1.74 10.83
CA GLY A 126 -0.67 1.56 11.64
C GLY A 126 -0.46 1.80 13.12
N THR A 127 0.65 1.33 13.68
CA THR A 127 0.89 1.39 15.14
C THR A 127 2.38 1.33 15.47
N ALA A 128 2.82 2.05 16.51
CA ALA A 128 4.14 1.92 17.11
C ALA A 128 4.25 0.71 18.07
N TYR A 129 3.17 -0.03 18.31
CA TYR A 129 3.23 -1.25 19.10
C TYR A 129 3.74 -2.44 18.28
N VAL A 130 4.64 -3.20 18.88
CA VAL A 130 5.20 -4.42 18.31
C VAL A 130 4.92 -5.62 19.20
N TYR A 131 4.94 -6.81 18.59
CA TYR A 131 4.93 -8.09 19.29
C TYR A 131 6.27 -8.77 19.06
N LYS A 132 6.98 -9.07 20.13
CA LYS A 132 8.26 -9.77 20.12
C LYS A 132 8.03 -11.19 20.63
N GLN A 133 8.31 -12.19 19.81
CA GLN A 133 8.21 -13.58 20.23
C GLN A 133 9.24 -13.86 21.33
N LYS A 134 8.82 -14.48 22.43
CA LYS A 134 9.69 -14.69 23.60
C LYS A 134 10.81 -15.69 23.33
N GLU A 135 10.55 -16.72 22.55
CA GLU A 135 11.49 -17.80 22.25
C GLU A 135 12.64 -17.32 21.36
N SER A 136 12.31 -16.66 20.24
CA SER A 136 13.29 -16.19 19.25
C SER A 136 13.85 -14.80 19.56
N GLY A 137 13.15 -14.03 20.39
CA GLY A 137 13.45 -12.61 20.61
C GLY A 137 13.23 -11.73 19.37
N GLN A 138 12.55 -12.22 18.34
CA GLN A 138 12.31 -11.47 17.10
C GLN A 138 10.96 -10.75 17.14
N VAL A 139 10.90 -9.56 16.55
CA VAL A 139 9.62 -8.89 16.29
C VAL A 139 8.91 -9.62 15.16
N VAL A 140 7.65 -9.97 15.38
CA VAL A 140 6.80 -10.66 14.41
C VAL A 140 5.83 -9.68 13.76
N ALA A 141 5.55 -9.89 12.47
CA ALA A 141 4.54 -9.13 11.74
C ALA A 141 3.12 -9.58 12.08
N ASN A 142 2.93 -10.88 12.31
CA ASN A 142 1.64 -11.47 12.60
C ASN A 142 1.76 -12.54 13.69
N CYS A 143 0.86 -12.50 14.67
CA CYS A 143 0.81 -13.48 15.76
C CYS A 143 0.04 -14.74 15.38
N HIS A 144 -0.67 -14.77 14.25
CA HIS A 144 -1.47 -15.91 13.75
C HIS A 144 -2.44 -16.49 14.80
N GLN A 145 -3.01 -15.60 15.63
CA GLN A 145 -3.90 -15.95 16.74
C GLN A 145 -3.29 -16.89 17.79
N LEU A 146 -1.96 -17.00 17.83
CA LEU A 146 -1.27 -17.68 18.93
C LEU A 146 -1.57 -16.99 20.27
N PRO A 147 -1.54 -17.75 21.39
CA PRO A 147 -1.83 -17.18 22.70
C PRO A 147 -0.88 -16.02 23.07
N GLU A 148 -1.41 -14.99 23.73
CA GLU A 148 -0.66 -13.75 23.99
C GLU A 148 0.59 -13.94 24.85
N ASN A 149 0.61 -14.98 25.69
CA ASN A 149 1.75 -15.30 26.54
C ASN A 149 3.00 -15.74 25.76
N HIS A 150 2.90 -16.04 24.46
CA HIS A 150 4.06 -16.28 23.58
C HIS A 150 4.81 -14.99 23.22
N PHE A 151 4.20 -13.83 23.43
CA PHE A 151 4.73 -12.55 22.98
C PHE A 151 4.98 -11.59 24.14
N LEU A 152 6.03 -10.80 23.99
CA LEU A 152 6.21 -9.55 24.72
C LEU A 152 5.71 -8.43 23.81
N ARG A 153 4.75 -7.65 24.31
CA ARG A 153 4.22 -6.51 23.59
C ARG A 153 4.73 -5.22 24.21
N TYR A 154 5.24 -4.31 23.38
CA TYR A 154 5.71 -3.00 23.82
C TYR A 154 5.51 -1.96 22.72
N ARG A 155 5.56 -0.68 23.10
CA ARG A 155 5.54 0.44 22.15
C ARG A 155 6.99 0.85 21.88
N LEU A 156 7.32 1.00 20.61
CA LEU A 156 8.61 1.54 20.19
C LEU A 156 8.77 2.98 20.67
N THR A 157 10.00 3.40 20.93
CA THR A 157 10.35 4.81 21.06
C THR A 157 10.51 5.47 19.69
N VAL A 158 10.58 6.79 19.67
CA VAL A 158 10.87 7.55 18.44
C VAL A 158 12.27 7.21 17.96
N GLU A 159 13.23 7.12 18.89
CA GLU A 159 14.64 6.83 18.63
C GLU A 159 14.82 5.44 18.01
N GLU A 160 14.15 4.40 18.55
CA GLU A 160 14.19 3.05 17.98
C GLU A 160 13.76 3.04 16.51
N ILE A 161 12.73 3.79 16.15
CA ILE A 161 12.24 3.88 14.77
C ILE A 161 13.22 4.67 13.90
N VAL A 162 13.66 5.83 14.37
CA VAL A 162 14.53 6.72 13.60
C VAL A 162 15.89 6.07 13.32
N GLU A 163 16.51 5.42 14.31
CA GLU A 163 17.79 4.72 14.13
C GLU A 163 17.67 3.60 13.10
N ASP A 164 16.65 2.75 13.25
CA ASP A 164 16.39 1.63 12.36
C ASP A 164 16.14 2.09 10.90
N TYR A 165 15.27 3.10 10.73
CA TYR A 165 14.92 3.61 9.41
C TYR A 165 16.04 4.46 8.78
N THR A 166 16.86 5.14 9.56
CA THR A 166 18.05 5.84 9.05
C THR A 166 19.00 4.85 8.39
N ALA A 167 19.27 3.71 9.06
CA ALA A 167 20.09 2.64 8.50
C ALA A 167 19.43 2.02 7.26
N LEU A 168 18.12 1.76 7.30
CA LEU A 168 17.38 1.19 6.16
C LEU A 168 17.40 2.10 4.93
N ILE A 169 17.02 3.37 5.09
CA ILE A 169 16.96 4.35 4.00
C ILE A 169 18.34 4.53 3.38
N THR A 170 19.39 4.62 4.22
CA THR A 170 20.79 4.71 3.74
C THR A 170 21.18 3.47 2.92
N GLY A 171 20.87 2.27 3.42
CA GLY A 171 21.13 1.02 2.70
C GLY A 171 20.39 0.93 1.38
N MET A 172 19.10 1.29 1.35
CA MET A 172 18.29 1.29 0.13
C MET A 172 18.75 2.34 -0.87
N ALA A 173 19.18 3.52 -0.40
CA ALA A 173 19.73 4.57 -1.27
C ALA A 173 21.04 4.16 -1.94
N ALA A 174 21.84 3.29 -1.31
CA ALA A 174 23.04 2.72 -1.94
C ALA A 174 22.69 1.79 -3.11
N CYS A 175 21.55 1.09 -3.06
CA CYS A 175 21.05 0.22 -4.14
C CYS A 175 20.30 1.01 -5.21
N ASN A 176 19.49 1.99 -4.81
CA ASN A 176 18.67 2.82 -5.70
C ASN A 176 18.71 4.29 -5.23
N PRO A 177 19.65 5.09 -5.78
CA PRO A 177 19.83 6.49 -5.38
C PRO A 177 18.68 7.42 -5.73
N GLU A 178 17.71 7.02 -6.56
CA GLU A 178 16.58 7.88 -6.95
C GLU A 178 15.28 7.53 -6.20
N LEU A 179 15.31 6.46 -5.37
CA LEU A 179 14.16 5.99 -4.62
C LEU A 179 13.66 7.04 -3.63
N LYS A 180 12.39 7.39 -3.79
CA LYS A 180 11.65 8.27 -2.88
C LYS A 180 10.78 7.47 -1.94
N TRP A 181 10.69 7.93 -0.70
CA TRP A 181 9.87 7.37 0.35
C TRP A 181 8.70 8.28 0.63
N LEU A 182 7.48 7.73 0.63
CA LEU A 182 6.29 8.45 1.04
C LEU A 182 5.68 7.75 2.24
N PHE A 183 5.80 8.37 3.41
CA PHE A 183 5.15 7.89 4.62
C PHE A 183 3.74 8.45 4.75
N THR A 184 2.87 7.67 5.38
CA THR A 184 1.63 8.15 5.95
C THR A 184 1.30 7.35 7.22
N VAL A 185 0.58 7.96 8.14
CA VAL A 185 0.04 7.28 9.32
C VAL A 185 -1.40 6.87 9.02
N SER A 186 -1.73 5.60 9.27
CA SER A 186 -3.07 5.08 9.03
C SER A 186 -4.10 5.82 9.91
N PRO A 187 -5.24 6.29 9.35
CA PRO A 187 -6.31 6.91 10.12
C PRO A 187 -7.11 5.93 10.99
N ILE A 188 -6.90 4.61 10.80
CA ILE A 188 -7.63 3.58 11.53
C ILE A 188 -7.25 3.60 13.01
N ARG A 189 -8.26 3.62 13.88
CA ARG A 189 -8.08 3.68 15.33
C ARG A 189 -7.95 2.27 15.93
N HIS A 190 -6.86 2.02 16.66
CA HIS A 190 -6.64 0.77 17.38
C HIS A 190 -7.16 0.88 18.83
N ILE A 191 -8.40 0.44 19.05
CA ILE A 191 -9.09 0.63 20.34
C ILE A 191 -8.71 -0.37 21.43
N ARG A 192 -7.99 -1.43 21.09
CA ARG A 192 -7.65 -2.53 22.00
C ARG A 192 -7.02 -2.03 23.32
N ASP A 193 -6.24 -0.96 23.27
CA ASP A 193 -5.55 -0.37 24.44
C ASP A 193 -6.17 0.94 24.92
N GLY A 194 -7.34 1.28 24.38
CA GLY A 194 -7.99 2.57 24.59
C GLY A 194 -7.45 3.68 23.69
N MET A 195 -8.27 4.72 23.55
CA MET A 195 -7.98 5.85 22.64
C MET A 195 -6.72 6.61 23.01
N HIS A 196 -6.40 6.73 24.30
CA HIS A 196 -5.17 7.40 24.74
C HIS A 196 -3.91 6.69 24.26
N ALA A 197 -3.83 5.37 24.44
CA ALA A 197 -2.70 4.58 23.97
C ALA A 197 -2.58 4.60 22.43
N ASN A 198 -3.72 4.60 21.71
CA ASN A 198 -3.72 4.83 20.27
C ASN A 198 -3.13 6.19 19.91
N GLN A 199 -3.55 7.28 20.57
CA GLN A 199 -2.98 8.60 20.29
C GLN A 199 -1.48 8.65 20.54
N LEU A 200 -1.00 8.10 21.67
CA LEU A 200 0.44 8.03 21.93
C LEU A 200 1.17 7.23 20.85
N SER A 201 0.61 6.10 20.40
CA SER A 201 1.16 5.30 19.30
C SER A 201 1.27 6.10 18.00
N LYS A 202 0.19 6.79 17.59
CA LYS A 202 0.18 7.62 16.38
C LYS A 202 1.15 8.80 16.50
N SER A 203 1.19 9.47 17.65
CA SER A 203 2.15 10.55 17.92
C SER A 203 3.61 10.07 17.82
N THR A 204 3.93 8.88 18.33
CA THR A 204 5.27 8.29 18.16
C THR A 204 5.62 8.11 16.69
N LEU A 205 4.69 7.59 15.87
CA LEU A 205 4.91 7.42 14.43
C LEU A 205 5.12 8.78 13.72
N LEU A 206 4.28 9.77 14.03
CA LEU A 206 4.38 11.11 13.46
C LEU A 206 5.73 11.78 13.78
N LEU A 207 6.15 11.74 15.04
CA LEU A 207 7.44 12.30 15.48
C LEU A 207 8.62 11.59 14.80
N ALA A 208 8.55 10.26 14.65
CA ALA A 208 9.60 9.51 13.95
C ALA A 208 9.67 9.88 12.45
N ILE A 209 8.52 9.97 11.77
CA ILE A 209 8.46 10.37 10.37
C ILE A 209 8.98 11.80 10.18
N ASP A 210 8.56 12.76 11.00
CA ASP A 210 9.05 14.14 10.95
C ASP A 210 10.58 14.19 11.08
N ARG A 211 11.14 13.41 12.00
CA ARG A 211 12.60 13.32 12.16
C ARG A 211 13.29 12.71 10.93
N LEU A 212 12.70 11.70 10.31
CA LEU A 212 13.22 11.10 9.08
C LEU A 212 13.14 12.07 7.89
N GLN A 213 12.08 12.88 7.78
CA GLN A 213 11.99 13.94 6.78
C GLN A 213 13.11 14.96 6.94
N GLN A 214 13.43 15.36 8.18
CA GLN A 214 14.54 16.29 8.45
C GLN A 214 15.91 15.69 8.09
N LEU A 215 16.11 14.39 8.32
CA LEU A 215 17.36 13.70 7.99
C LEU A 215 17.53 13.46 6.49
N PHE A 216 16.43 13.30 5.75
CA PHE A 216 16.41 12.95 4.33
C PHE A 216 15.42 13.81 3.52
N PRO A 217 15.55 15.15 3.51
CA PRO A 217 14.51 16.06 3.01
C PRO A 217 14.21 15.94 1.51
N GLU A 218 15.16 15.44 0.72
CA GLU A 218 15.00 15.23 -0.73
C GLU A 218 14.41 13.85 -1.08
N ARG A 219 14.29 12.95 -0.09
CA ARG A 219 13.94 11.54 -0.30
C ARG A 219 12.71 11.11 0.48
N VAL A 220 12.48 11.69 1.65
CA VAL A 220 11.42 11.26 2.57
C VAL A 220 10.35 12.34 2.62
N PHE A 221 9.14 11.92 2.24
CA PHE A 221 7.95 12.74 2.15
C PHE A 221 6.86 12.18 3.05
N TYR A 222 5.88 13.02 3.39
CA TYR A 222 4.75 12.64 4.22
C TYR A 222 3.42 13.07 3.60
N PHE A 223 2.41 12.20 3.65
CA PHE A 223 1.04 12.53 3.30
C PHE A 223 0.13 12.45 4.55
N PRO A 224 -0.59 13.53 4.90
CA PRO A 224 -1.31 13.64 6.18
C PRO A 224 -2.70 12.96 6.18
N SER A 225 -2.76 11.66 5.87
CA SER A 225 -4.04 10.95 5.82
C SER A 225 -4.72 10.79 7.19
N TYR A 226 -3.93 10.68 8.26
CA TYR A 226 -4.43 10.60 9.64
C TYR A 226 -5.10 11.91 10.06
N GLU A 227 -4.42 13.02 9.81
CA GLU A 227 -4.85 14.37 10.14
C GLU A 227 -6.09 14.75 9.32
N ILE A 228 -6.13 14.44 8.02
CA ILE A 228 -7.33 14.70 7.20
C ILE A 228 -8.56 14.00 7.80
N ILE A 229 -8.44 12.72 8.20
CA ILE A 229 -9.57 12.02 8.82
C ILE A 229 -9.96 12.66 10.16
N LEU A 230 -9.00 13.06 10.98
CA LEU A 230 -9.27 13.58 12.31
C LEU A 230 -9.72 15.04 12.34
N ASP A 231 -9.22 15.87 11.42
CA ASP A 231 -9.33 17.32 11.50
C ASP A 231 -10.22 17.92 10.41
N GLU A 232 -10.30 17.29 9.24
CA GLU A 232 -11.26 17.68 8.18
C GLU A 232 -12.54 16.84 8.25
N LEU A 233 -12.42 15.52 8.38
CA LEU A 233 -13.54 14.57 8.29
C LEU A 233 -14.08 14.11 9.65
N ARG A 234 -14.36 15.08 10.53
CA ARG A 234 -14.74 14.87 11.94
C ARG A 234 -16.09 14.19 12.19
N ASP A 235 -16.95 14.11 11.19
CA ASP A 235 -18.31 13.59 11.31
C ASP A 235 -18.33 12.05 11.21
N TYR A 236 -19.16 11.38 12.01
CA TYR A 236 -19.30 9.92 12.00
C TYR A 236 -19.66 9.32 10.64
N ARG A 237 -20.29 10.10 9.74
CA ARG A 237 -20.56 9.70 8.35
C ARG A 237 -19.32 9.29 7.56
N PHE A 238 -18.14 9.70 8.03
CA PHE A 238 -16.86 9.40 7.41
C PHE A 238 -16.22 8.13 7.94
N TYR A 239 -16.80 7.49 8.96
CA TYR A 239 -16.38 6.19 9.47
C TYR A 239 -17.31 5.08 8.95
N ALA A 240 -16.77 3.89 8.78
CA ALA A 240 -17.53 2.68 8.46
C ALA A 240 -18.34 2.22 9.68
N ASP A 241 -19.14 1.16 9.52
CA ASP A 241 -20.08 0.67 10.55
C ASP A 241 -19.40 0.29 11.88
N ASP A 242 -18.11 -0.04 11.86
CA ASP A 242 -17.34 -0.33 13.06
C ASP A 242 -16.86 0.92 13.83
N MET A 243 -17.08 2.11 13.26
CA MET A 243 -16.66 3.41 13.77
C MET A 243 -15.13 3.58 13.91
N LEU A 244 -14.34 2.69 13.30
CA LEU A 244 -12.87 2.68 13.37
C LEU A 244 -12.22 2.89 12.01
N HIS A 245 -12.77 2.25 10.97
CA HIS A 245 -12.26 2.35 9.61
C HIS A 245 -12.86 3.55 8.89
N PRO A 246 -12.13 4.20 7.97
CA PRO A 246 -12.73 5.18 7.07
C PRO A 246 -13.80 4.56 6.19
N SER A 247 -14.93 5.25 6.02
CA SER A 247 -15.98 4.92 5.07
C SER A 247 -15.50 5.01 3.62
N PRO A 248 -16.21 4.41 2.65
CA PRO A 248 -15.91 4.62 1.23
C PRO A 248 -15.92 6.08 0.80
N LEU A 249 -16.76 6.93 1.41
CA LEU A 249 -16.77 8.37 1.15
C LEU A 249 -15.46 9.03 1.60
N ALA A 250 -14.97 8.68 2.80
CA ALA A 250 -13.71 9.20 3.32
C ALA A 250 -12.51 8.73 2.48
N ILE A 251 -12.50 7.47 2.03
CA ILE A 251 -11.45 6.96 1.13
C ILE A 251 -11.43 7.75 -0.19
N ARG A 252 -12.58 8.05 -0.80
CA ARG A 252 -12.63 8.88 -2.02
C ARG A 252 -12.08 10.28 -1.78
N TYR A 253 -12.46 10.91 -0.68
CA TYR A 253 -11.95 12.23 -0.33
C TYR A 253 -10.43 12.23 -0.11
N LEU A 254 -9.90 11.23 0.59
CA LEU A 254 -8.45 11.07 0.77
C LEU A 254 -7.73 10.87 -0.58
N TRP A 255 -8.33 10.13 -1.51
CA TRP A 255 -7.81 9.98 -2.87
C TRP A 255 -7.80 11.30 -3.65
N GLU A 256 -8.84 12.13 -3.50
CA GLU A 256 -8.87 13.48 -4.08
C GLU A 256 -7.73 14.34 -3.52
N ARG A 257 -7.54 14.36 -2.20
CA ARG A 257 -6.44 15.10 -1.55
C ARG A 257 -5.07 14.56 -1.96
N PHE A 258 -4.92 13.24 -2.11
CA PHE A 258 -3.70 12.63 -2.63
C PHE A 258 -3.43 13.07 -4.09
N SER A 259 -4.47 13.09 -4.92
CA SER A 259 -4.39 13.55 -6.31
C SER A 259 -4.03 15.03 -6.43
N GLU A 260 -4.54 15.87 -5.53
CA GLU A 260 -4.18 17.29 -5.44
C GLU A 260 -2.70 17.49 -5.11
N THR A 261 -2.16 16.70 -4.18
CA THR A 261 -0.77 16.80 -3.74
C THR A 261 0.23 16.26 -4.76
N PHE A 262 -0.03 15.08 -5.33
CA PHE A 262 1.00 14.32 -6.04
C PHE A 262 0.81 14.22 -7.56
N PHE A 263 -0.37 14.53 -8.11
CA PHE A 263 -0.61 14.34 -9.55
C PHE A 263 -0.56 15.64 -10.33
N SER A 264 0.26 15.64 -11.38
CA SER A 264 0.25 16.70 -12.38
C SER A 264 -1.08 16.73 -13.15
N ALA A 265 -1.34 17.83 -13.86
CA ALA A 265 -2.51 17.93 -14.74
C ALA A 265 -2.52 16.83 -15.81
N GLU A 266 -1.34 16.46 -16.32
CA GLU A 266 -1.19 15.35 -17.26
C GLU A 266 -1.54 14.01 -16.62
N THR A 267 -0.98 13.71 -15.43
CA THR A 267 -1.32 12.47 -14.71
C THR A 267 -2.83 12.37 -14.49
N LYS A 268 -3.49 13.46 -14.06
CA LYS A 268 -4.95 13.50 -13.89
C LYS A 268 -5.70 13.19 -15.18
N GLN A 269 -5.25 13.69 -16.33
CA GLN A 269 -5.85 13.36 -17.63
C GLN A 269 -5.70 11.88 -17.98
N VAL A 270 -4.55 11.27 -17.70
CA VAL A 270 -4.34 9.83 -17.91
C VAL A 270 -5.27 9.01 -17.02
N ILE A 271 -5.41 9.37 -15.74
CA ILE A 271 -6.35 8.71 -14.82
C ILE A 271 -7.78 8.74 -15.38
N MET A 272 -8.23 9.91 -15.85
CA MET A 272 -9.57 10.04 -16.44
C MET A 272 -9.75 9.14 -17.67
N ALA A 273 -8.73 9.04 -18.53
CA ALA A 273 -8.78 8.18 -19.71
C ALA A 273 -8.82 6.68 -19.34
N VAL A 274 -8.01 6.25 -18.37
CA VAL A 274 -8.03 4.86 -17.86
C VAL A 274 -9.40 4.52 -17.27
N GLN A 275 -9.95 5.41 -16.44
CA GLN A 275 -11.26 5.22 -15.82
C GLN A 275 -12.39 5.18 -16.85
N ASP A 276 -12.33 5.99 -17.91
CA ASP A 276 -13.30 5.96 -19.01
C ASP A 276 -13.30 4.60 -19.71
N ILE A 277 -12.11 4.09 -20.09
CA ILE A 277 -11.95 2.77 -20.72
C ILE A 277 -12.51 1.66 -19.83
N ARG A 278 -12.16 1.66 -18.53
CA ARG A 278 -12.62 0.63 -17.59
C ARG A 278 -14.12 0.69 -17.34
N ARG A 279 -14.70 1.89 -17.29
CA ARG A 279 -16.16 2.08 -17.19
C ARG A 279 -16.87 1.54 -18.42
N ASP A 280 -16.36 1.83 -19.61
CA ASP A 280 -16.91 1.33 -20.87
C ASP A 280 -16.88 -0.21 -20.91
N LEU A 281 -15.78 -0.82 -20.45
CA LEU A 281 -15.64 -2.28 -20.38
C LEU A 281 -16.54 -2.97 -19.34
N ALA A 282 -16.86 -2.26 -18.26
CA ALA A 282 -17.78 -2.72 -17.22
C ALA A 282 -19.25 -2.69 -17.67
N HIS A 283 -19.58 -2.01 -18.77
CA HIS A 283 -20.93 -1.98 -19.30
C HIS A 283 -21.39 -3.38 -19.73
N LYS A 284 -22.55 -3.80 -19.23
CA LYS A 284 -23.19 -5.08 -19.58
C LYS A 284 -24.18 -4.86 -20.72
N PRO A 285 -23.89 -5.30 -21.96
CA PRO A 285 -24.80 -5.11 -23.09
C PRO A 285 -26.05 -5.98 -22.94
N PHE A 286 -27.20 -5.47 -23.39
CA PHE A 286 -28.43 -6.26 -23.50
C PHE A 286 -28.37 -7.31 -24.61
N HIS A 287 -27.65 -7.02 -25.70
CA HIS A 287 -27.45 -7.91 -26.84
C HIS A 287 -25.95 -8.00 -27.19
N PRO A 288 -25.20 -8.93 -26.55
CA PRO A 288 -23.76 -9.09 -26.76
C PRO A 288 -23.36 -9.40 -28.20
N GLU A 289 -24.24 -10.03 -28.99
CA GLU A 289 -23.96 -10.41 -30.38
C GLU A 289 -24.29 -9.29 -31.40
N SER A 290 -24.83 -8.16 -30.95
CA SER A 290 -25.23 -7.09 -31.86
C SER A 290 -24.04 -6.39 -32.51
N GLU A 291 -24.18 -6.00 -33.79
CA GLU A 291 -23.17 -5.18 -34.48
C GLU A 291 -22.86 -3.88 -33.73
N ALA A 292 -23.86 -3.32 -33.04
CA ALA A 292 -23.69 -2.12 -32.23
C ALA A 292 -22.70 -2.35 -31.08
N TYR A 293 -22.78 -3.50 -30.40
CA TYR A 293 -21.84 -3.84 -29.34
C TYR A 293 -20.44 -4.16 -29.88
N GLN A 294 -20.34 -4.84 -31.02
CA GLN A 294 -19.05 -5.07 -31.68
C GLN A 294 -18.36 -3.75 -32.07
N ARG A 295 -19.10 -2.80 -32.65
CA ARG A 295 -18.58 -1.45 -32.94
C ARG A 295 -18.14 -0.72 -31.68
N PHE A 296 -18.90 -0.85 -30.59
CA PHE A 296 -18.55 -0.27 -29.29
C PHE A 296 -17.24 -0.84 -28.74
N LEU A 297 -17.06 -2.17 -28.75
CA LEU A 297 -15.80 -2.81 -28.36
C LEU A 297 -14.62 -2.36 -29.25
N GLY A 298 -14.82 -2.24 -30.56
CA GLY A 298 -13.82 -1.70 -31.47
C GLY A 298 -13.41 -0.25 -31.14
N GLN A 299 -14.36 0.59 -30.71
CA GLN A 299 -14.05 1.93 -30.22
C GLN A 299 -13.22 1.92 -28.94
N ILE A 300 -13.46 0.97 -28.02
CA ILE A 300 -12.64 0.81 -26.82
C ILE A 300 -11.21 0.42 -27.19
N VAL A 301 -11.02 -0.54 -28.10
CA VAL A 301 -9.68 -0.95 -28.58
C VAL A 301 -8.94 0.25 -29.18
N LEU A 302 -9.58 1.05 -30.03
CA LEU A 302 -8.98 2.26 -30.60
C LEU A 302 -8.64 3.31 -29.52
N LYS A 303 -9.45 3.45 -28.47
CA LYS A 303 -9.12 4.32 -27.32
C LYS A 303 -7.87 3.82 -26.60
N ILE A 304 -7.77 2.50 -26.35
CA ILE A 304 -6.60 1.87 -25.72
C ILE A 304 -5.35 2.09 -26.58
N GLU A 305 -5.40 1.77 -27.87
CA GLU A 305 -4.27 1.93 -28.79
C GLU A 305 -3.76 3.37 -28.86
N ARG A 306 -4.68 4.35 -28.92
CA ARG A 306 -4.32 5.78 -28.89
C ARG A 306 -3.66 6.17 -27.57
N LEU A 307 -4.15 5.65 -26.45
CA LEU A 307 -3.62 5.96 -25.13
C LEU A 307 -2.22 5.35 -24.94
N ILE A 308 -2.02 4.08 -25.30
CA ILE A 308 -0.71 3.41 -25.30
C ILE A 308 0.26 4.09 -26.25
N GLY A 309 -0.19 4.50 -27.44
CA GLY A 309 0.64 5.21 -28.40
C GLY A 309 1.20 6.53 -27.84
N LYS A 310 0.46 7.19 -26.94
CA LYS A 310 0.93 8.39 -26.22
C LYS A 310 1.72 8.04 -24.95
N TYR A 311 1.37 6.96 -24.27
CA TYR A 311 1.93 6.53 -22.99
C TYR A 311 2.30 5.03 -23.01
N PRO A 312 3.47 4.67 -23.59
CA PRO A 312 3.82 3.26 -23.85
C PRO A 312 4.04 2.39 -22.61
N TYR A 313 4.15 3.01 -21.44
CA TYR A 313 4.33 2.34 -20.15
C TYR A 313 3.01 1.89 -19.51
N LEU A 314 1.85 2.25 -20.07
CA LEU A 314 0.55 1.79 -19.58
C LEU A 314 0.30 0.34 -19.99
N ASP A 315 -0.13 -0.48 -19.05
CA ASP A 315 -0.52 -1.87 -19.29
C ASP A 315 -2.05 -1.99 -19.39
N PHE A 316 -2.52 -2.30 -20.60
CA PHE A 316 -3.91 -2.64 -20.91
C PHE A 316 -4.03 -4.02 -21.55
N GLN A 317 -3.05 -4.92 -21.33
CA GLN A 317 -3.06 -6.23 -21.97
C GLN A 317 -4.35 -6.99 -21.65
N LYS A 318 -4.76 -6.97 -20.37
CA LYS A 318 -5.99 -7.64 -19.91
C LYS A 318 -7.26 -7.04 -20.54
N GLU A 319 -7.36 -5.71 -20.57
CA GLU A 319 -8.48 -4.99 -21.17
C GLU A 319 -8.57 -5.26 -22.68
N THR A 320 -7.43 -5.35 -23.36
CA THR A 320 -7.33 -5.63 -24.80
C THR A 320 -7.72 -7.08 -25.10
N GLU A 321 -7.18 -8.05 -24.36
CA GLU A 321 -7.56 -9.46 -24.45
C GLU A 321 -9.06 -9.67 -24.20
N LEU A 322 -9.62 -8.98 -23.20
CA LEU A 322 -11.05 -9.01 -22.90
C LEU A 322 -11.89 -8.48 -24.07
N CYS A 323 -11.47 -7.39 -24.72
CA CYS A 323 -12.14 -6.88 -25.92
C CYS A 323 -12.09 -7.90 -27.06
N HIS A 324 -10.92 -8.51 -27.30
CA HIS A 324 -10.75 -9.51 -28.36
C HIS A 324 -11.58 -10.77 -28.13
N MET A 325 -11.60 -11.29 -26.90
CA MET A 325 -12.47 -12.42 -26.54
C MET A 325 -13.95 -12.11 -26.75
N ARG A 326 -14.40 -10.88 -26.45
CA ARG A 326 -15.80 -10.49 -26.65
C ARG A 326 -16.16 -10.18 -28.11
N LEU A 327 -15.17 -9.81 -28.93
CA LEU A 327 -15.34 -9.56 -30.36
C LEU A 327 -15.37 -10.86 -31.19
N ASN A 328 -14.58 -11.87 -30.77
CA ASN A 328 -14.50 -13.18 -31.38
C ASN A 328 -14.83 -14.27 -30.33
N PRO A 329 -16.11 -14.39 -29.92
CA PRO A 329 -16.55 -15.24 -28.82
C PRO A 329 -16.38 -16.74 -29.06
#